data_AF-A0A931Z1Z7-F1
#
_entry.id   AF-A0A931Z1Z7-F1
#
_cell.length_a   1.000
_cell.length_b   1.000
_cell.length_c   1.000
_cell.angle_alpha   90.00
_cell.angle_beta   90.00
_cell.angle_gamma   90.00
#
_symmetry.space_group_name_H-M   'P 1'
#
loop_
_entity.id
_entity.type
_entity.pdbx_description
1 polymer ?
#
loop_
_entity_poly.entity_id
_entity_poly.type
_entity_poly.pdbx_seq_one_letter_code
_entity_poly.pdbx_strand_id
1 'polypeptide(L)'
;MPRILCRLAVIVTLALSAATTSRAVTLRINVSPAGASIVTEAGQRLLAPASVELKRRDAPYTFVIEKPGYQTEAVAWSTREKQREISITLAPLSTDKEVTIKSEPGGAAVTIDGKSAGTTPLTTSATFFRDTKNSPWKPLAITVAKTDYQAESFSLPYDNPAASPVLAQLRLERVFNVETKAGDGSPIQAILTLADRELGPAPQKVSVVFRRADKTKAWPVFSLRGEIPTIYHPAQVTLTHDLPNFVTLSLKTVTELPVPLYAPAIEMSPTGARMVVNQAPHIATLETGERIAEIASLARVTRFTRRDQNPKAPLQAINSYAITPDGESAIFSITSQDDGGKFYSGLFLKRVEDDGGGIARLVDNNKRYFDANPVIAPDSNNILVFQSNRGDLSKPDIFRISFADNRTSGGVSRITNDQRFNYGPTYTDSNREVVYLSIEPNYPPARPQLSTVKFDGALPTQFQIQAEEVSHREHTKIYFTRLDESGGKRQIYAVEPDGRLETNLISDDSFLAANCFNPVASCASPVRILFVSDRDVDDQGRRNNNIYVMNADGSQIQQLTSNGSDDILPAWSPTDPNVVFFLSNRGGAYNLWRLRLK
;
A
#
# COMPACT_ATOMS: atom_id res chain seq x y z
N MET A 1 -40.06 40.18 -117.66
CA MET A 1 -39.54 39.58 -118.92
C MET A 1 -39.73 38.06 -118.86
N PRO A 2 -39.99 37.37 -119.98
CA PRO A 2 -41.31 36.81 -120.28
C PRO A 2 -41.46 35.27 -120.19
N ARG A 3 -42.72 34.86 -119.92
CA ARG A 3 -43.54 33.76 -120.50
C ARG A 3 -43.01 32.30 -120.51
N ILE A 4 -43.92 31.33 -120.31
CA ILE A 4 -44.41 30.34 -121.33
C ILE A 4 -45.09 29.10 -120.67
N LEU A 5 -46.39 28.94 -121.00
CA LEU A 5 -47.18 27.76 -121.45
C LEU A 5 -47.28 26.38 -120.73
N CYS A 6 -48.49 25.83 -120.96
CA CYS A 6 -48.89 24.44 -121.32
C CYS A 6 -49.30 23.50 -120.17
N ARG A 7 -50.54 22.98 -120.10
CA ARG A 7 -51.46 22.18 -120.99
C ARG A 7 -51.25 20.66 -120.90
N LEU A 8 -52.41 19.97 -120.93
CA LEU A 8 -52.71 18.52 -121.04
C LEU A 8 -52.64 17.70 -119.72
N ALA A 9 -53.62 16.93 -119.24
CA ALA A 9 -54.76 16.13 -119.75
C ALA A 9 -54.53 14.61 -119.61
N VAL A 10 -55.41 13.98 -118.79
CA VAL A 10 -56.04 12.65 -118.99
C VAL A 10 -55.17 11.41 -118.64
N ILE A 11 -55.56 10.62 -117.62
CA ILE A 11 -56.34 9.37 -117.69
C ILE A 11 -56.57 8.82 -116.27
N VAL A 12 -57.80 8.34 -116.06
CA VAL A 12 -58.36 7.73 -114.85
C VAL A 12 -57.85 6.30 -114.64
N THR A 13 -57.60 5.93 -113.39
CA THR A 13 -57.76 4.53 -112.94
C THR A 13 -58.42 4.55 -111.58
N LEU A 14 -59.69 4.13 -111.52
CA LEU A 14 -60.43 3.91 -110.28
C LEU A 14 -59.88 2.66 -109.59
N ALA A 15 -59.31 2.83 -108.41
CA ALA A 15 -59.25 1.79 -107.39
C ALA A 15 -59.99 2.32 -106.16
N LEU A 16 -61.21 1.83 -105.97
CA LEU A 16 -62.04 2.15 -104.83
C LEU A 16 -61.44 1.44 -103.60
N SER A 17 -60.68 2.18 -102.79
CA SER A 17 -60.42 1.80 -101.40
C SER A 17 -61.08 2.86 -100.52
N ALA A 18 -62.09 2.44 -99.77
CA ALA A 18 -62.69 3.24 -98.73
C ALA A 18 -61.67 3.40 -97.59
N ALA A 19 -60.79 4.38 -97.68
CA ALA A 19 -60.03 4.86 -96.53
C ALA A 19 -60.95 5.81 -95.75
N THR A 20 -61.60 5.27 -94.72
CA THR A 20 -62.31 6.05 -93.71
C THR A 20 -61.41 7.21 -93.25
N THR A 21 -61.86 8.44 -93.44
CA THR A 21 -61.25 9.59 -92.78
C THR A 21 -61.47 9.41 -91.28
N SER A 22 -60.49 8.81 -90.59
CA SER A 22 -60.54 8.72 -89.13
C SER A 22 -60.50 10.15 -88.61
N ARG A 23 -61.65 10.67 -88.14
CA ARG A 23 -61.74 11.99 -87.51
C ARG A 23 -60.68 12.06 -86.41
N ALA A 24 -59.70 12.94 -86.57
CA ALA A 24 -58.70 13.21 -85.54
C ALA A 24 -59.39 13.80 -84.31
N VAL A 25 -58.83 13.53 -83.15
CA VAL A 25 -59.33 13.99 -81.86
C VAL A 25 -58.19 14.68 -81.14
N THR A 26 -58.40 15.94 -80.79
CA THR A 26 -57.44 16.72 -80.00
C THR A 26 -57.61 16.41 -78.51
N LEU A 27 -56.52 16.04 -77.84
CA LEU A 27 -56.45 15.86 -76.39
C LEU A 27 -55.53 16.93 -75.81
N ARG A 28 -56.02 17.70 -74.83
CA ARG A 28 -55.19 18.61 -74.03
C ARG A 28 -54.66 17.88 -72.79
N ILE A 29 -53.36 17.94 -72.57
CA ILE A 29 -52.69 17.31 -71.42
C ILE A 29 -52.07 18.41 -70.58
N ASN A 30 -52.61 18.64 -69.38
CA ASN A 30 -52.04 19.55 -68.39
C ASN A 30 -51.25 18.75 -67.35
N VAL A 31 -50.09 19.26 -66.95
CA VAL A 31 -49.24 18.62 -65.94
C VAL A 31 -48.88 19.61 -64.84
N SER A 32 -49.08 19.21 -63.60
CA SER A 32 -48.66 19.94 -62.40
C SER A 32 -47.59 19.14 -61.65
N PRO A 33 -46.46 19.75 -61.23
CA PRO A 33 -46.04 21.12 -61.51
C PRO A 33 -45.59 21.32 -62.97
N ALA A 34 -45.67 22.57 -63.46
CA ALA A 34 -45.32 22.93 -64.84
C ALA A 34 -43.87 22.56 -65.22
N GLY A 35 -43.61 22.49 -66.54
CA GLY A 35 -42.29 22.18 -67.10
C GLY A 35 -41.97 20.69 -67.25
N ALA A 36 -42.97 19.81 -67.18
CA ALA A 36 -42.83 18.39 -67.48
C ALA A 36 -42.80 18.15 -69.00
N SER A 37 -42.13 17.07 -69.43
CA SER A 37 -42.14 16.59 -70.81
C SER A 37 -43.17 15.46 -70.98
N ILE A 38 -43.98 15.52 -72.04
CA ILE A 38 -44.91 14.47 -72.48
C ILE A 38 -44.26 13.76 -73.66
N VAL A 39 -44.00 12.47 -73.52
CA VAL A 39 -43.46 11.61 -74.57
C VAL A 39 -44.60 10.76 -75.13
N THR A 40 -44.87 10.88 -76.43
CA THR A 40 -45.89 10.08 -77.13
C THR A 40 -45.36 8.68 -77.46
N GLU A 41 -46.24 7.72 -77.78
CA GLU A 41 -45.83 6.37 -78.25
C GLU A 41 -44.92 6.39 -79.49
N ALA A 42 -45.00 7.45 -80.30
CA ALA A 42 -44.15 7.65 -81.49
C ALA A 42 -42.78 8.26 -81.14
N GLY A 43 -42.48 8.47 -79.85
CA GLY A 43 -41.22 9.04 -79.36
C GLY A 43 -41.13 10.57 -79.41
N GLN A 44 -42.20 11.27 -79.82
CA GLN A 44 -42.22 12.73 -79.85
C GLN A 44 -42.31 13.30 -78.43
N ARG A 45 -41.42 14.25 -78.09
CA ARG A 45 -41.40 14.93 -76.78
C ARG A 45 -42.05 16.33 -76.90
N LEU A 46 -43.01 16.62 -76.03
CA LEU A 46 -43.75 17.88 -75.98
C LEU A 46 -43.64 18.48 -74.57
N LEU A 47 -43.56 19.82 -74.45
CA LEU A 47 -43.55 20.48 -73.15
C LEU A 47 -44.99 20.67 -72.64
N ALA A 48 -45.30 20.28 -71.41
CA ALA A 48 -46.62 20.43 -70.82
C ALA A 48 -46.88 21.88 -70.33
N PRO A 49 -48.12 22.42 -70.48
CA PRO A 49 -49.27 21.77 -71.10
C PRO A 49 -49.17 21.69 -72.63
N ALA A 50 -49.65 20.60 -73.23
CA ALA A 50 -49.63 20.39 -74.68
C ALA A 50 -50.98 19.91 -75.20
N SER A 51 -51.28 20.21 -76.47
CA SER A 51 -52.42 19.62 -77.19
C SER A 51 -51.89 18.66 -78.25
N VAL A 52 -52.38 17.42 -78.26
CA VAL A 52 -51.94 16.37 -79.19
C VAL A 52 -53.13 15.97 -80.06
N GLU A 53 -52.94 15.96 -81.38
CA GLU A 53 -53.94 15.43 -82.31
C GLU A 53 -53.74 13.93 -82.52
N LEU A 54 -54.78 13.15 -82.25
CA LEU A 54 -54.73 11.69 -82.23
C LEU A 54 -55.73 11.12 -83.24
N LYS A 55 -55.31 10.10 -84.01
CA LYS A 55 -56.22 9.40 -84.93
C LYS A 55 -57.13 8.48 -84.12
N ARG A 56 -58.43 8.44 -84.43
CA ARG A 56 -59.35 7.50 -83.78
C ARG A 56 -58.88 6.06 -84.00
N ARG A 57 -58.72 5.34 -82.90
CA ARG A 57 -58.40 3.91 -82.88
C ARG A 57 -58.98 3.27 -81.63
N ASP A 58 -59.08 1.94 -81.65
CA ASP A 58 -59.69 1.19 -80.57
C ASP A 58 -58.76 1.00 -79.37
N ALA A 59 -57.45 0.89 -79.60
CA ALA A 59 -56.45 0.82 -78.55
C ALA A 59 -56.16 2.22 -77.93
N PRO A 60 -56.05 2.35 -76.60
CA PRO A 60 -55.71 3.62 -75.97
C PRO A 60 -54.32 4.10 -76.38
N TYR A 61 -54.10 5.42 -76.43
CA TYR A 61 -52.77 6.02 -76.56
C TYR A 61 -52.11 6.13 -75.19
N THR A 62 -50.83 5.77 -75.11
CA THR A 62 -50.00 5.88 -73.92
C THR A 62 -49.11 7.11 -74.02
N PHE A 63 -49.11 7.91 -72.96
CA PHE A 63 -48.23 9.05 -72.80
C PHE A 63 -47.33 8.79 -71.61
N VAL A 64 -46.03 9.03 -71.75
CA VAL A 64 -45.07 8.97 -70.65
C VAL A 64 -44.71 10.40 -70.26
N ILE A 65 -44.98 10.77 -69.01
CA ILE A 65 -44.80 12.12 -68.50
C ILE A 65 -43.58 12.11 -67.57
N GLU A 66 -42.57 12.89 -67.93
CA GLU A 66 -41.28 12.92 -67.25
C GLU A 66 -40.95 14.33 -66.78
N LYS A 67 -40.47 14.44 -65.53
CA LYS A 67 -39.88 15.66 -65.00
C LYS A 67 -38.75 15.28 -64.04
N PRO A 68 -37.53 15.84 -64.18
CA PRO A 68 -36.44 15.57 -63.25
C PRO A 68 -36.86 15.85 -61.79
N GLY A 69 -36.59 14.91 -60.89
CA GLY A 69 -36.99 14.99 -59.48
C GLY A 69 -38.44 14.63 -59.18
N TYR A 70 -39.20 14.10 -60.16
CA TYR A 70 -40.59 13.64 -60.00
C TYR A 70 -40.78 12.23 -60.55
N GLN A 71 -41.79 11.52 -60.06
CA GLN A 71 -42.16 10.19 -60.51
C GLN A 71 -42.64 10.26 -61.97
N THR A 72 -42.00 9.49 -62.84
CA THR A 72 -42.51 9.27 -64.20
C THR A 72 -43.87 8.59 -64.14
N GLU A 73 -44.86 9.16 -64.82
CA GLU A 73 -46.22 8.62 -64.93
C GLU A 73 -46.48 8.15 -66.36
N ALA A 74 -47.09 6.98 -66.52
CA ALA A 74 -47.61 6.51 -67.80
C ALA A 74 -49.13 6.60 -67.77
N VAL A 75 -49.71 7.35 -68.70
CA VAL A 75 -51.17 7.58 -68.77
C VAL A 75 -51.69 7.05 -70.10
N ALA A 76 -52.62 6.10 -70.03
CA ALA A 76 -53.35 5.61 -71.18
C ALA A 76 -54.65 6.42 -71.34
N TRP A 77 -54.98 6.82 -72.56
CA TRP A 77 -56.20 7.57 -72.87
C TRP A 77 -56.83 7.09 -74.18
N SER A 78 -58.14 6.83 -74.18
CA SER A 78 -58.84 6.32 -75.36
C SER A 78 -59.52 7.43 -76.16
N THR A 79 -59.42 7.37 -77.50
CA THR A 79 -60.11 8.32 -78.40
C THR A 79 -61.63 8.27 -78.29
N ARG A 80 -62.19 7.21 -77.69
CA ARG A 80 -63.63 7.05 -77.41
C ARG A 80 -64.10 7.83 -76.17
N GLU A 81 -63.20 8.29 -75.31
CA GLU A 81 -63.56 9.06 -74.11
C GLU A 81 -64.26 10.37 -74.47
N LYS A 82 -65.19 10.83 -73.63
CA LYS A 82 -65.88 12.12 -73.85
C LYS A 82 -65.05 13.32 -73.39
N GLN A 83 -64.22 13.14 -72.35
CA GLN A 83 -63.32 14.18 -71.86
C GLN A 83 -62.14 14.35 -72.82
N ARG A 84 -61.88 15.59 -73.25
CA ARG A 84 -60.80 15.96 -74.19
C ARG A 84 -59.66 16.70 -73.51
N GLU A 85 -59.61 16.62 -72.19
CA GLU A 85 -58.61 17.24 -71.35
C GLU A 85 -58.31 16.31 -70.17
N ILE A 86 -57.03 16.06 -69.92
CA ILE A 86 -56.55 15.30 -68.77
C ILE A 86 -55.56 16.15 -67.98
N SER A 87 -55.61 16.03 -66.64
CA SER A 87 -54.72 16.71 -65.72
C SER A 87 -53.94 15.70 -64.90
N ILE A 88 -52.61 15.78 -64.97
CA ILE A 88 -51.70 14.82 -64.35
C ILE A 88 -50.89 15.56 -63.28
N THR A 89 -50.92 15.07 -62.05
CA THR A 89 -50.08 15.62 -60.97
C THR A 89 -48.91 14.68 -60.74
N LEU A 90 -47.70 15.14 -61.01
CA LEU A 90 -46.50 14.36 -60.76
C LEU A 90 -46.15 14.42 -59.27
N ALA A 91 -45.87 13.27 -58.68
CA ALA A 91 -45.42 13.19 -57.30
C ALA A 91 -43.90 13.48 -57.22
N PRO A 92 -43.44 14.40 -56.35
CA PRO A 92 -42.01 14.70 -56.23
C PRO A 92 -41.25 13.50 -55.65
N LEU A 93 -40.06 13.20 -56.16
CA LEU A 93 -39.13 12.19 -55.62
C LEU A 93 -38.06 12.80 -54.72
N SER A 94 -37.93 14.14 -54.70
CA SER A 94 -37.14 14.89 -53.72
C SER A 94 -37.94 16.08 -53.19
N THR A 95 -37.76 16.44 -51.93
CA THR A 95 -38.38 17.66 -51.35
C THR A 95 -37.50 18.25 -50.26
N ASP A 96 -37.43 19.57 -50.20
CA ASP A 96 -36.75 20.28 -49.13
C ASP A 96 -37.70 20.46 -47.94
N LYS A 97 -37.18 20.28 -46.72
CA LYS A 97 -37.90 20.52 -45.49
C LYS A 97 -36.96 21.15 -44.46
N GLU A 98 -37.52 22.01 -43.62
CA GLU A 98 -36.80 22.54 -42.48
C GLU A 98 -36.54 21.42 -41.45
N VAL A 99 -35.30 21.32 -41.01
CA VAL A 99 -34.80 20.38 -40.02
C VAL A 99 -34.31 21.16 -38.80
N THR A 100 -34.73 20.75 -37.61
CA THR A 100 -34.31 21.36 -36.34
C THR A 100 -33.64 20.35 -35.42
N ILE A 101 -32.38 20.60 -35.04
CA ILE A 101 -31.58 19.71 -34.19
C ILE A 101 -31.06 20.50 -32.98
N LYS A 102 -31.45 20.09 -31.78
CA LYS A 102 -30.92 20.59 -30.50
C LYS A 102 -30.06 19.52 -29.83
N SER A 103 -29.29 19.87 -28.82
CA SER A 103 -28.62 18.88 -27.97
C SER A 103 -28.42 19.39 -26.55
N GLU A 104 -28.27 18.47 -25.62
CA GLU A 104 -27.81 18.74 -24.25
C GLU A 104 -26.48 18.02 -24.02
N PRO A 105 -25.36 18.73 -23.78
CA PRO A 105 -25.22 20.19 -23.85
C PRO A 105 -25.31 20.74 -25.28
N GLY A 106 -25.63 22.03 -25.41
CA GLY A 106 -25.66 22.75 -26.69
C GLY A 106 -24.27 22.96 -27.32
N GLY A 107 -24.22 23.43 -28.56
CA GLY A 107 -22.99 23.69 -29.31
C GLY A 107 -22.26 22.42 -29.75
N ALA A 108 -23.00 21.36 -30.08
CA ALA A 108 -22.47 20.14 -30.67
C ALA A 108 -22.46 20.26 -32.21
N ALA A 109 -21.40 19.79 -32.86
CA ALA A 109 -21.32 19.76 -34.32
C ALA A 109 -22.33 18.76 -34.90
N VAL A 110 -23.00 19.15 -35.98
CA VAL A 110 -24.00 18.34 -36.67
C VAL A 110 -23.52 18.02 -38.08
N THR A 111 -23.60 16.75 -38.46
CA THR A 111 -23.50 16.32 -39.85
C THR A 111 -24.82 15.74 -40.35
N ILE A 112 -25.17 16.06 -41.58
CA ILE A 112 -26.35 15.55 -42.30
C ILE A 112 -25.84 14.80 -43.53
N ASP A 113 -26.15 13.51 -43.63
CA ASP A 113 -25.67 12.61 -44.69
C ASP A 113 -24.16 12.69 -44.93
N GLY A 114 -23.40 12.77 -43.83
CA GLY A 114 -21.93 12.85 -43.85
C GLY A 114 -21.35 14.24 -44.14
N LYS A 115 -22.17 15.27 -44.39
CA LYS A 115 -21.71 16.65 -44.64
C LYS A 115 -21.91 17.52 -43.41
N SER A 116 -20.94 18.39 -43.12
CA SER A 116 -21.04 19.36 -42.02
C SER A 116 -22.20 20.32 -42.25
N ALA A 117 -23.06 20.48 -41.25
CA ALA A 117 -24.28 21.28 -41.33
C ALA A 117 -24.32 22.45 -40.32
N GLY A 118 -23.43 22.47 -39.32
CA GLY A 118 -23.36 23.53 -38.31
C GLY A 118 -23.22 23.00 -36.88
N THR A 119 -23.70 23.78 -35.90
CA THR A 119 -23.70 23.39 -34.48
C THR A 119 -25.08 23.57 -33.85
N THR A 120 -25.40 22.76 -32.83
CA THR A 120 -26.69 22.85 -32.12
C THR A 120 -26.79 24.12 -31.25
N PRO A 121 -27.98 24.73 -31.11
CA PRO A 121 -29.20 24.44 -31.85
C PRO A 121 -29.07 24.84 -33.33
N LEU A 122 -29.43 23.93 -34.22
CA LEU A 122 -29.36 24.10 -35.68
C LEU A 122 -30.77 24.06 -36.27
N THR A 123 -31.12 25.05 -37.08
CA THR A 123 -32.29 25.02 -37.96
C THR A 123 -31.83 25.30 -39.39
N THR A 124 -32.07 24.35 -40.30
CA THR A 124 -31.60 24.44 -41.70
C THR A 124 -32.54 23.70 -42.65
N SER A 125 -32.48 24.01 -43.95
CA SER A 125 -33.21 23.26 -44.98
C SER A 125 -32.42 22.04 -45.42
N ALA A 126 -33.07 20.87 -45.52
CA ALA A 126 -32.46 19.63 -46.00
C ALA A 126 -33.39 18.89 -46.98
N THR A 127 -32.79 18.22 -47.97
CA THR A 127 -33.51 17.52 -49.03
C THR A 127 -33.73 16.05 -48.68
N PHE A 128 -34.99 15.62 -48.67
CA PHE A 128 -35.39 14.23 -48.54
C PHE A 128 -35.61 13.61 -49.92
N PHE A 129 -35.30 12.32 -50.07
CA PHE A 129 -35.46 11.57 -51.32
C PHE A 129 -36.34 10.33 -51.14
N ARG A 130 -37.03 9.89 -52.19
CA ARG A 130 -37.74 8.59 -52.24
C ARG A 130 -37.60 7.97 -53.62
N ASP A 131 -37.60 6.63 -53.69
CA ASP A 131 -37.36 5.91 -54.94
C ASP A 131 -38.56 5.95 -55.89
N THR A 132 -39.78 5.88 -55.34
CA THR A 132 -41.03 6.00 -56.11
C THR A 132 -42.06 6.83 -55.34
N LYS A 133 -43.15 7.23 -56.01
CA LYS A 133 -44.26 7.94 -55.36
C LYS A 133 -44.91 7.21 -54.18
N ASN A 134 -44.82 5.88 -54.16
CA ASN A 134 -45.39 5.02 -53.11
C ASN A 134 -44.33 4.58 -52.08
N SER A 135 -43.05 4.86 -52.35
CA SER A 135 -41.97 4.58 -51.41
C SER A 135 -41.98 5.61 -50.27
N PRO A 136 -41.66 5.21 -49.03
CA PRO A 136 -41.44 6.15 -47.95
C PRO A 136 -40.24 7.07 -48.28
N TRP A 137 -40.25 8.26 -47.71
CA TRP A 137 -39.09 9.15 -47.76
C TRP A 137 -37.93 8.52 -47.00
N LYS A 138 -36.76 8.50 -47.63
CA LYS A 138 -35.51 8.06 -47.00
C LYS A 138 -35.18 9.07 -45.89
N PRO A 139 -34.97 8.60 -44.64
CA PRO A 139 -34.60 9.49 -43.55
C PRO A 139 -33.18 10.01 -43.75
N LEU A 140 -32.90 11.19 -43.19
CA LEU A 140 -31.56 11.77 -43.20
C LEU A 140 -30.70 11.10 -42.14
N ALA A 141 -29.46 10.76 -42.46
CA ALA A 141 -28.49 10.26 -41.49
C ALA A 141 -27.87 11.44 -40.73
N ILE A 142 -28.19 11.56 -39.45
CA ILE A 142 -27.70 12.64 -38.58
C ILE A 142 -26.62 12.08 -37.66
N THR A 143 -25.52 12.83 -37.50
CA THR A 143 -24.58 12.61 -36.39
C THR A 143 -24.37 13.91 -35.63
N VAL A 144 -24.50 13.84 -34.31
CA VAL A 144 -24.27 14.95 -33.40
C VAL A 144 -23.06 14.62 -32.52
N ALA A 145 -22.02 15.45 -32.59
CA ALA A 145 -20.74 15.20 -31.94
C ALA A 145 -20.24 16.43 -31.19
N LYS A 146 -19.68 16.22 -30.00
CA LYS A 146 -19.07 17.28 -29.20
C LYS A 146 -17.82 16.72 -28.49
N THR A 147 -16.74 17.50 -28.46
CA THR A 147 -15.51 17.14 -27.73
C THR A 147 -15.85 16.78 -26.29
N ASP A 148 -15.24 15.72 -25.76
CA ASP A 148 -15.46 15.17 -24.41
C ASP A 148 -16.83 14.50 -24.19
N TYR A 149 -17.65 14.30 -25.23
CA TYR A 149 -18.94 13.60 -25.17
C TYR A 149 -19.03 12.48 -26.23
N GLN A 150 -19.87 11.48 -25.94
CA GLN A 150 -20.22 10.41 -26.88
C GLN A 150 -21.04 10.99 -28.02
N ALA A 151 -20.58 10.79 -29.26
CA ALA A 151 -21.36 11.14 -30.44
C ALA A 151 -22.60 10.25 -30.55
N GLU A 152 -23.71 10.83 -30.98
CA GLU A 152 -24.97 10.13 -31.21
C GLU A 152 -25.32 10.21 -32.71
N SER A 153 -25.62 9.06 -33.30
CA SER A 153 -26.04 8.93 -34.70
C SER A 153 -27.44 8.35 -34.76
N PHE A 154 -28.32 8.97 -35.56
CA PHE A 154 -29.70 8.56 -35.69
C PHE A 154 -30.26 8.98 -37.06
N SER A 155 -31.37 8.36 -37.44
CA SER A 155 -32.08 8.66 -38.67
C SER A 155 -33.22 9.64 -38.39
N LEU A 156 -33.27 10.76 -39.11
CA LEU A 156 -34.32 11.76 -38.97
C LEU A 156 -35.39 11.55 -40.06
N PRO A 157 -36.62 11.17 -39.69
CA PRO A 157 -37.67 10.88 -40.66
C PRO A 157 -38.25 12.17 -41.26
N TYR A 158 -38.74 12.06 -42.49
CA TYR A 158 -39.38 13.18 -43.19
C TYR A 158 -40.57 13.76 -42.40
N ASP A 159 -41.42 12.92 -41.81
CA ASP A 159 -42.65 13.36 -41.13
C ASP A 159 -42.36 14.12 -39.82
N ASN A 160 -41.25 13.82 -39.15
CA ASN A 160 -40.81 14.47 -37.92
C ASN A 160 -39.34 14.91 -38.01
N PRO A 161 -39.05 16.04 -38.69
CA PRO A 161 -37.69 16.52 -38.94
C PRO A 161 -37.12 17.32 -37.75
N ALA A 162 -37.40 16.89 -36.52
CA ALA A 162 -36.88 17.50 -35.31
C ALA A 162 -36.26 16.47 -34.35
N ALA A 163 -35.11 16.81 -33.75
CA ALA A 163 -34.43 15.95 -32.77
C ALA A 163 -33.76 16.75 -31.64
N SER A 164 -33.59 16.11 -30.48
CA SER A 164 -32.94 16.70 -29.30
C SER A 164 -32.13 15.65 -28.51
N PRO A 165 -31.06 15.06 -29.08
CA PRO A 165 -30.21 14.10 -28.38
C PRO A 165 -29.54 14.67 -27.11
N VAL A 166 -29.42 13.84 -26.08
CA VAL A 166 -28.61 14.12 -24.89
C VAL A 166 -27.29 13.37 -25.04
N LEU A 167 -26.17 14.10 -25.10
CA LEU A 167 -24.86 13.50 -25.29
C LEU A 167 -24.29 13.04 -23.94
N ALA A 168 -23.80 11.81 -23.86
CA ALA A 168 -23.20 11.29 -22.65
C ALA A 168 -21.77 11.80 -22.48
N GLN A 169 -21.42 12.37 -21.31
CA GLN A 169 -20.08 12.87 -21.04
C GLN A 169 -19.06 11.73 -20.94
N LEU A 170 -17.88 11.90 -21.54
CA LEU A 170 -16.77 10.93 -21.58
C LEU A 170 -15.50 11.41 -20.87
N ARG A 171 -15.34 12.73 -20.68
CA ARG A 171 -14.25 13.32 -19.89
C ARG A 171 -14.80 14.32 -18.86
N LEU A 172 -14.32 14.21 -17.63
CA LEU A 172 -14.63 15.13 -16.53
C LEU A 172 -13.35 15.50 -15.78
N GLU A 173 -13.16 16.78 -15.49
CA GLU A 173 -12.05 17.27 -14.67
C GLU A 173 -12.59 17.71 -13.31
N ARG A 174 -11.98 17.23 -12.24
CA ARG A 174 -12.34 17.55 -10.85
C ARG A 174 -11.11 18.04 -10.10
N VAL A 175 -11.33 18.97 -9.17
CA VAL A 175 -10.32 19.46 -8.23
C VAL A 175 -10.80 19.16 -6.81
N PHE A 176 -10.03 18.37 -6.08
CA PHE A 176 -10.30 18.00 -4.69
C PHE A 176 -9.41 18.82 -3.76
N ASN A 177 -9.99 19.47 -2.77
CA ASN A 177 -9.27 20.07 -1.65
C ASN A 177 -9.04 18.96 -0.62
N VAL A 178 -7.79 18.57 -0.44
CA VAL A 178 -7.41 17.45 0.42
C VAL A 178 -6.72 17.98 1.66
N GLU A 179 -7.19 17.55 2.83
CA GLU A 179 -6.53 17.79 4.12
C GLU A 179 -6.24 16.46 4.82
N THR A 180 -5.31 16.51 5.77
CA THR A 180 -4.92 15.35 6.58
C THR A 180 -5.05 15.69 8.06
N LYS A 181 -5.62 14.76 8.82
CA LYS A 181 -5.85 14.90 10.26
C LYS A 181 -5.33 13.68 11.00
N ALA A 182 -4.88 13.87 12.23
CA ALA A 182 -4.60 12.77 13.15
C ALA A 182 -5.92 12.17 13.68
N GLY A 183 -5.82 11.06 14.42
CA GLY A 183 -6.98 10.35 14.99
C GLY A 183 -7.79 11.19 15.99
N ASP A 184 -7.19 12.20 16.60
CA ASP A 184 -7.86 13.17 17.49
C ASP A 184 -8.49 14.35 16.75
N GLY A 185 -8.37 14.39 15.42
CA GLY A 185 -8.89 15.46 14.56
C GLY A 185 -7.96 16.65 14.37
N SER A 186 -6.78 16.68 15.02
CA SER A 186 -5.80 17.74 14.84
C SER A 186 -5.19 17.74 13.43
N PRO A 187 -4.88 18.90 12.83
CA PRO A 187 -4.30 18.97 11.50
C PRO A 187 -2.84 18.49 11.52
N ILE A 188 -2.48 17.66 10.54
CA ILE A 188 -1.11 17.16 10.34
C ILE A 188 -0.72 17.31 8.87
N GLN A 189 0.57 17.45 8.56
CA GLN A 189 1.06 17.49 7.18
C GLN A 189 1.52 16.09 6.76
N ALA A 190 0.78 15.47 5.84
CA ALA A 190 1.15 14.19 5.24
C ALA A 190 1.46 14.34 3.76
N ILE A 191 2.40 13.53 3.25
CA ILE A 191 2.71 13.46 1.83
C ILE A 191 1.57 12.73 1.12
N LEU A 192 1.04 13.34 0.07
CA LEU A 192 -0.02 12.79 -0.76
C LEU A 192 0.56 12.08 -1.97
N THR A 193 0.02 10.91 -2.27
CA THR A 193 0.36 10.11 -3.45
C THR A 193 -0.92 9.73 -4.17
N LEU A 194 -0.99 10.01 -5.47
CA LEU A 194 -2.13 9.67 -6.33
C LEU A 194 -1.68 8.69 -7.40
N ALA A 195 -2.23 7.47 -7.39
CA ALA A 195 -1.84 6.41 -8.33
C ALA A 195 -0.30 6.28 -8.47
N ASP A 196 0.37 6.18 -7.33
CA ASP A 196 1.84 6.05 -7.19
C ASP A 196 2.68 7.28 -7.57
N ARG A 197 2.04 8.40 -7.92
CA ARG A 197 2.72 9.68 -8.13
C ARG A 197 2.63 10.55 -6.88
N GLU A 198 3.79 10.93 -6.33
CA GLU A 198 3.87 11.90 -5.24
C GLU A 198 3.41 13.30 -5.70
N LEU A 199 2.57 13.91 -4.88
CA LEU A 199 2.01 15.25 -5.09
C LEU A 199 2.59 16.28 -4.10
N GLY A 200 3.25 15.85 -3.02
CA GLY A 200 3.75 16.71 -1.94
C GLY A 200 2.79 16.78 -0.74
N PRO A 201 3.01 17.73 0.20
CA PRO A 201 2.28 17.75 1.48
C PRO A 201 0.84 18.29 1.37
N ALA A 202 -0.07 17.73 2.17
CA ALA A 202 -1.37 18.31 2.48
C ALA A 202 -1.27 19.46 3.51
N PRO A 203 -2.21 20.42 3.55
CA PRO A 203 -3.39 20.52 2.69
C PRO A 203 -3.04 21.04 1.28
N GLN A 204 -3.62 20.44 0.24
CA GLN A 204 -3.44 20.91 -1.14
C GLN A 204 -4.60 20.53 -2.07
N LYS A 205 -4.61 21.14 -3.26
CA LYS A 205 -5.58 20.84 -4.32
C LYS A 205 -5.06 19.74 -5.24
N VAL A 206 -5.83 18.68 -5.41
CA VAL A 206 -5.52 17.54 -6.28
C VAL A 206 -6.46 17.55 -7.48
N SER A 207 -5.90 17.75 -8.67
CA SER A 207 -6.66 17.72 -9.93
C SER A 207 -6.64 16.32 -10.55
N VAL A 208 -7.81 15.82 -10.94
CA VAL A 208 -7.98 14.49 -11.54
C VAL A 208 -8.86 14.60 -12.78
N VAL A 209 -8.42 13.94 -13.86
CA VAL A 209 -9.17 13.86 -15.12
C VAL A 209 -9.71 12.44 -15.28
N PHE A 210 -11.02 12.30 -15.15
CA PHE A 210 -11.75 11.07 -15.38
C PHE A 210 -12.03 10.91 -16.88
N ARG A 211 -11.65 9.77 -17.47
CA ARG A 211 -11.91 9.45 -18.88
C ARG A 211 -12.46 8.05 -19.02
N ARG A 212 -13.55 7.89 -19.76
CA ARG A 212 -14.12 6.59 -20.14
C ARG A 212 -14.20 6.47 -21.65
N ALA A 213 -14.03 5.25 -22.17
CA ALA A 213 -14.02 5.00 -23.60
C ALA A 213 -15.39 5.26 -24.25
N ASP A 214 -16.47 4.87 -23.57
CA ASP A 214 -17.84 5.08 -23.99
C ASP A 214 -18.77 5.13 -22.77
N LYS A 215 -20.05 5.45 -23.01
CA LYS A 215 -21.07 5.62 -21.95
C LYS A 215 -21.43 4.34 -21.17
N THR A 216 -21.13 3.17 -21.73
CA THR A 216 -21.36 1.86 -21.10
C THR A 216 -20.26 1.47 -20.12
N LYS A 217 -19.08 2.08 -20.22
CA LYS A 217 -17.97 1.85 -19.29
C LYS A 217 -18.14 2.69 -18.02
N ALA A 218 -17.77 2.08 -16.90
CA ALA A 218 -17.65 2.79 -15.63
C ALA A 218 -16.57 3.87 -15.73
N TRP A 219 -16.74 4.94 -14.96
CA TRP A 219 -15.68 5.92 -14.78
C TRP A 219 -14.49 5.29 -14.05
N PRO A 220 -13.25 5.63 -14.41
CA PRO A 220 -12.09 5.19 -13.66
C PRO A 220 -12.14 5.76 -12.24
N VAL A 221 -11.45 5.10 -11.32
CA VAL A 221 -11.27 5.58 -9.96
C VAL A 221 -9.78 5.74 -9.67
N PHE A 222 -9.43 6.62 -8.75
CA PHE A 222 -8.04 6.89 -8.41
C PHE A 222 -7.81 6.72 -6.92
N SER A 223 -6.80 5.95 -6.52
CA SER A 223 -6.42 5.84 -5.12
C SER A 223 -5.57 7.03 -4.73
N LEU A 224 -6.05 7.83 -3.77
CA LEU A 224 -5.31 8.89 -3.12
C LEU A 224 -4.90 8.40 -1.73
N ARG A 225 -3.61 8.40 -1.46
CA ARG A 225 -2.99 7.96 -0.22
C ARG A 225 -2.31 9.15 0.45
N GLY A 226 -2.44 9.27 1.77
CA GLY A 226 -1.74 10.23 2.60
C GLY A 226 -0.91 9.51 3.65
N GLU A 227 0.37 9.85 3.77
CA GLU A 227 1.28 9.18 4.70
C GLU A 227 2.25 10.14 5.41
N ILE A 228 2.54 9.79 6.67
CA ILE A 228 3.69 10.29 7.43
C ILE A 228 4.43 9.03 7.89
N PRO A 229 5.47 8.60 7.14
CA PRO A 229 6.14 7.34 7.40
C PRO A 229 6.57 7.19 8.85
N THR A 230 6.42 5.99 9.42
CA THR A 230 6.84 5.61 10.79
C THR A 230 6.10 6.28 11.96
N ILE A 231 5.34 7.35 11.71
CA ILE A 231 4.58 8.08 12.74
C ILE A 231 3.08 7.76 12.66
N TYR A 232 2.54 7.66 11.44
CA TYR A 232 1.14 7.34 11.20
C TYR A 232 0.95 6.23 10.16
N HIS A 233 -0.05 5.38 10.35
CA HIS A 233 -0.51 4.46 9.33
C HIS A 233 -1.05 5.26 8.12
N PRO A 234 -0.71 4.85 6.88
CA PRO A 234 -1.22 5.49 5.69
C PRO A 234 -2.75 5.46 5.66
N ALA A 235 -3.36 6.60 5.36
CA ALA A 235 -4.79 6.69 5.07
C ALA A 235 -4.99 6.74 3.56
N GLN A 236 -6.07 6.12 3.08
CA GLN A 236 -6.38 6.11 1.64
C GLN A 236 -7.86 6.36 1.41
N VAL A 237 -8.16 7.01 0.28
CA VAL A 237 -9.51 7.25 -0.20
C VAL A 237 -9.54 7.04 -1.71
N THR A 238 -10.61 6.43 -2.19
CA THR A 238 -10.86 6.26 -3.61
C THR A 238 -11.56 7.51 -4.14
N LEU A 239 -10.89 8.26 -4.99
CA LEU A 239 -11.46 9.40 -5.70
C LEU A 239 -12.34 8.93 -6.84
N THR A 240 -13.64 9.20 -6.73
CA THR A 240 -14.65 8.98 -7.76
C THR A 240 -15.10 10.31 -8.35
N HIS A 241 -15.71 10.28 -9.53
CA HIS A 241 -16.13 11.48 -10.26
C HIS A 241 -17.24 12.27 -9.57
N ASP A 242 -17.90 11.71 -8.57
CA ASP A 242 -19.06 12.21 -7.83
C ASP A 242 -18.75 12.52 -6.36
N LEU A 243 -17.55 12.18 -5.87
CA LEU A 243 -17.09 12.48 -4.52
C LEU A 243 -17.15 13.99 -4.24
N PRO A 244 -17.43 14.47 -3.00
CA PRO A 244 -17.33 15.88 -2.66
C PRO A 244 -15.97 16.50 -2.98
N ASN A 245 -15.93 17.81 -3.25
CA ASN A 245 -14.69 18.55 -3.52
C ASN A 245 -13.77 18.68 -2.30
N PHE A 246 -14.20 18.23 -1.12
CA PHE A 246 -13.42 18.28 0.11
C PHE A 246 -13.20 16.86 0.62
N VAL A 247 -11.95 16.51 0.86
CA VAL A 247 -11.53 15.16 1.23
C VAL A 247 -10.61 15.24 2.44
N THR A 248 -11.00 14.59 3.53
CA THR A 248 -10.19 14.49 4.74
C THR A 248 -9.64 13.08 4.87
N LEU A 249 -8.32 12.95 4.90
CA LEU A 249 -7.64 11.70 5.24
C LEU A 249 -7.34 11.70 6.74
N SER A 250 -7.98 10.80 7.48
CA SER A 250 -7.73 10.64 8.93
C SER A 250 -6.70 9.54 9.15
N LEU A 251 -5.48 9.95 9.52
CA LEU A 251 -4.37 9.04 9.76
C LEU A 251 -4.37 8.59 11.22
N LYS A 252 -4.15 7.29 11.43
CA LYS A 252 -4.03 6.69 12.77
C LYS A 252 -2.57 6.64 13.18
N THR A 253 -2.25 7.06 14.40
CA THR A 253 -0.88 7.00 14.92
C THR A 253 -0.39 5.56 14.90
N VAL A 254 0.86 5.34 14.53
CA VAL A 254 1.53 4.06 14.71
C VAL A 254 1.83 3.92 16.20
N THR A 255 1.16 2.99 16.86
CA THR A 255 1.40 2.70 18.28
C THR A 255 2.36 1.53 18.47
N GLU A 256 2.62 0.77 17.42
CA GLU A 256 3.37 -0.48 17.47
C GLU A 256 4.29 -0.64 16.27
N LEU A 257 5.48 -1.20 16.49
CA LEU A 257 6.48 -1.38 15.46
C LEU A 257 7.23 -2.71 15.60
N PRO A 258 7.51 -3.41 14.48
CA PRO A 258 8.38 -4.57 14.51
C PRO A 258 9.82 -4.10 14.75
N VAL A 259 10.44 -4.60 15.82
CA VAL A 259 11.81 -4.28 16.22
C VAL A 259 12.58 -5.59 16.38
N PRO A 260 13.64 -5.81 15.59
CA PRO A 260 14.50 -6.97 15.78
C PRO A 260 15.39 -6.79 17.03
N LEU A 261 15.43 -7.80 17.88
CA LEU A 261 16.49 -7.95 18.88
C LEU A 261 17.68 -8.67 18.22
N TYR A 262 18.88 -8.15 18.41
CA TYR A 262 20.13 -8.74 17.91
C TYR A 262 21.01 -9.18 19.08
N ALA A 263 20.87 -10.44 19.48
CA ALA A 263 21.59 -11.02 20.60
C ALA A 263 22.70 -11.98 20.10
N PRO A 264 23.95 -11.84 20.57
CA PRO A 264 24.97 -12.86 20.36
C PRO A 264 24.53 -14.18 21.00
N ALA A 265 24.65 -15.28 20.26
CA ALA A 265 24.32 -16.62 20.74
C ALA A 265 25.43 -17.61 20.33
N ILE A 266 25.51 -18.70 21.08
CA ILE A 266 26.44 -19.79 20.79
C ILE A 266 25.68 -20.86 20.02
N GLU A 267 26.04 -21.03 18.74
CA GLU A 267 25.60 -22.17 17.93
C GLU A 267 26.60 -23.31 18.10
N MET A 268 26.10 -24.48 18.47
CA MET A 268 26.89 -25.71 18.56
C MET A 268 26.85 -26.48 17.24
N SER A 269 27.99 -27.04 16.85
CA SER A 269 28.11 -27.99 15.73
C SER A 269 28.98 -29.18 16.14
N PRO A 270 28.94 -30.31 15.41
CA PRO A 270 29.79 -31.47 15.69
C PRO A 270 31.30 -31.17 15.65
N THR A 271 31.72 -30.06 15.04
CA THR A 271 33.13 -29.68 14.85
C THR A 271 33.54 -28.44 15.67
N GLY A 272 32.65 -27.89 16.50
CA GLY A 272 32.94 -26.74 17.35
C GLY A 272 31.74 -25.82 17.59
N ALA A 273 31.94 -24.72 18.31
CA ALA A 273 30.95 -23.67 18.49
C ALA A 273 31.20 -22.50 17.55
N ARG A 274 30.17 -21.68 17.32
CA ARG A 274 30.30 -20.41 16.64
C ARG A 274 29.44 -19.37 17.35
N MET A 275 30.03 -18.19 17.58
CA MET A 275 29.25 -17.01 17.95
C MET A 275 28.48 -16.51 16.73
N VAL A 276 27.15 -16.50 16.83
CA VAL A 276 26.25 -15.93 15.84
C VAL A 276 25.45 -14.79 16.45
N VAL A 277 24.74 -14.04 15.61
CA VAL A 277 23.72 -13.09 16.07
C VAL A 277 22.37 -13.66 15.69
N ASN A 278 21.59 -14.01 16.71
CA ASN A 278 20.20 -14.38 16.51
C ASN A 278 19.38 -13.10 16.32
N GLN A 279 18.50 -13.13 15.32
CA GLN A 279 17.52 -12.08 15.08
C GLN A 279 16.14 -12.63 15.44
N ALA A 280 15.55 -12.10 16.51
CA ALA A 280 14.18 -12.40 16.90
C ALA A 280 13.29 -11.18 16.58
N PRO A 281 12.18 -11.36 15.84
CA PRO A 281 11.24 -10.28 15.62
C PRO A 281 10.41 -10.06 16.90
N HIS A 282 10.47 -8.86 17.45
CA HIS A 282 9.62 -8.43 18.56
C HIS A 282 8.70 -7.30 18.11
N ILE A 283 7.58 -7.14 18.80
CA ILE A 283 6.73 -5.96 18.63
C ILE A 283 7.06 -5.01 19.78
N ALA A 284 7.41 -3.77 19.44
CA ALA A 284 7.57 -2.69 20.40
C ALA A 284 6.30 -1.86 20.43
N THR A 285 5.81 -1.56 21.62
CA THR A 285 4.80 -0.52 21.81
C THR A 285 5.51 0.83 21.98
N LEU A 286 4.98 1.87 21.35
CA LEU A 286 5.56 3.22 21.37
C LEU A 286 5.12 4.05 22.58
N GLU A 287 4.27 3.49 23.42
CA GLU A 287 4.02 4.00 24.76
C GLU A 287 5.29 3.87 25.60
N THR A 288 5.79 4.99 26.12
CA THR A 288 6.99 5.01 26.97
C THR A 288 6.66 5.06 28.45
N GLY A 289 5.38 5.05 28.84
CA GLY A 289 4.94 5.11 30.23
C GLY A 289 4.84 3.74 30.90
N GLU A 290 4.46 3.75 32.17
CA GLU A 290 4.10 2.54 32.94
C GLU A 290 2.77 2.75 33.63
N ARG A 291 2.06 1.64 33.83
CA ARG A 291 0.70 1.63 34.41
C ARG A 291 0.66 1.09 35.83
N ILE A 292 1.80 0.65 36.36
CA ILE A 292 1.97 0.16 37.72
C ILE A 292 2.04 1.34 38.70
N ALA A 293 1.18 1.33 39.72
CA ALA A 293 1.03 2.44 40.66
C ALA A 293 2.26 2.63 41.55
N GLU A 294 3.08 1.60 41.76
CA GLU A 294 4.26 1.59 42.60
C GLU A 294 5.50 2.22 41.93
N ILE A 295 5.40 2.63 40.67
CA ILE A 295 6.48 3.32 39.97
C ILE A 295 6.36 4.83 40.20
N ALA A 296 7.41 5.42 40.78
CA ALA A 296 7.52 6.85 41.02
C ALA A 296 7.96 7.62 39.76
N SER A 297 8.87 7.04 38.98
CA SER A 297 9.36 7.65 37.74
C SER A 297 9.97 6.61 36.81
N LEU A 298 9.98 6.91 35.52
CA LEU A 298 10.64 6.12 34.49
C LEU A 298 11.44 7.06 33.58
N ALA A 299 12.68 6.68 33.26
CA ALA A 299 13.54 7.44 32.37
C ALA A 299 14.29 6.52 31.40
N ARG A 300 14.53 7.02 30.19
CA ARG A 300 15.31 6.34 29.15
C ARG A 300 16.77 6.79 29.23
N VAL A 301 17.69 5.86 29.41
CA VAL A 301 19.14 6.12 29.58
C VAL A 301 19.87 6.17 28.24
N THR A 302 19.49 5.33 27.27
CA THR A 302 20.10 5.33 25.92
C THR A 302 19.09 5.67 24.83
N ARG A 303 19.55 6.27 23.73
CA ARG A 303 18.72 6.59 22.56
C ARG A 303 19.35 6.11 21.26
N PHE A 304 19.14 4.85 20.91
CA PHE A 304 19.53 4.34 19.60
C PHE A 304 18.65 4.91 18.50
N THR A 305 19.30 5.44 17.46
CA THR A 305 18.65 5.89 16.23
C THR A 305 18.10 4.68 15.48
N ARG A 306 16.82 4.73 15.13
CA ARG A 306 16.19 3.66 14.36
C ARG A 306 16.45 3.80 12.87
N ARG A 307 16.66 2.67 12.18
CA ARG A 307 16.94 2.65 10.73
C ARG A 307 15.77 3.09 9.87
N ASP A 308 14.54 2.92 10.33
CA ASP A 308 13.36 3.37 9.60
C ASP A 308 13.17 4.90 9.67
N GLN A 309 13.65 5.54 10.74
CA GLN A 309 13.70 7.00 10.87
C GLN A 309 14.92 7.61 10.17
N ASN A 310 16.05 6.90 10.18
CA ASN A 310 17.26 7.30 9.50
C ASN A 310 17.91 6.08 8.83
N PRO A 311 17.70 5.86 7.52
CA PRO A 311 18.27 4.72 6.80
C PRO A 311 19.80 4.62 6.85
N LYS A 312 20.49 5.72 7.14
CA LYS A 312 21.96 5.76 7.29
C LYS A 312 22.42 5.37 8.71
N ALA A 313 21.51 5.12 9.64
CA ALA A 313 21.86 4.72 11.00
C ALA A 313 22.56 3.33 10.98
N PRO A 314 23.63 3.15 11.77
CA PRO A 314 24.26 1.84 11.90
C PRO A 314 23.27 0.85 12.53
N LEU A 315 23.33 -0.43 12.14
CA LEU A 315 22.57 -1.47 12.81
C LEU A 315 23.23 -1.70 14.16
N GLN A 316 22.56 -1.29 15.23
CA GLN A 316 23.06 -1.41 16.59
C GLN A 316 21.95 -1.87 17.52
N ALA A 317 22.30 -2.76 18.45
CA ALA A 317 21.42 -3.17 19.53
C ALA A 317 22.22 -3.44 20.79
N ILE A 318 21.72 -2.98 21.94
CA ILE A 318 22.23 -3.42 23.23
C ILE A 318 21.76 -4.86 23.45
N ASN A 319 22.69 -5.77 23.74
CA ASN A 319 22.36 -7.16 24.05
C ASN A 319 22.52 -7.49 25.55
N SER A 320 23.37 -6.74 26.26
CA SER A 320 23.65 -6.92 27.69
C SER A 320 24.30 -5.65 28.24
N TYR A 321 24.21 -5.45 29.55
CA TYR A 321 24.82 -4.31 30.22
C TYR A 321 25.14 -4.61 31.68
N ALA A 322 25.97 -3.77 32.28
CA ALA A 322 26.22 -3.68 33.71
C ALA A 322 26.22 -2.22 34.16
N ILE A 323 25.77 -1.97 35.38
CA ILE A 323 25.87 -0.64 36.02
C ILE A 323 27.18 -0.60 36.81
N THR A 324 27.91 0.51 36.72
CA THR A 324 29.16 0.68 37.46
C THR A 324 28.88 0.74 38.96
N PRO A 325 29.79 0.30 39.84
CA PRO A 325 29.53 0.23 41.28
C PRO A 325 29.16 1.58 41.93
N ASP A 326 29.60 2.70 41.34
CA ASP A 326 29.21 4.06 41.74
C ASP A 326 27.78 4.46 41.30
N GLY A 327 27.13 3.67 40.45
CA GLY A 327 25.83 3.95 39.85
C GLY A 327 25.81 5.06 38.80
N GLU A 328 26.95 5.69 38.50
CA GLU A 328 27.01 6.87 37.62
C GLU A 328 26.99 6.51 36.13
N SER A 329 27.47 5.31 35.79
CA SER A 329 27.67 4.88 34.40
C SER A 329 27.13 3.48 34.15
N ALA A 330 26.92 3.18 32.88
CA ALA A 330 26.54 1.86 32.41
C ALA A 330 27.51 1.40 31.33
N ILE A 331 27.91 0.14 31.42
CA ILE A 331 28.74 -0.58 30.46
C ILE A 331 27.82 -1.46 29.63
N PHE A 332 27.84 -1.32 28.32
CA PHE A 332 26.96 -2.04 27.39
C PHE A 332 27.78 -2.89 26.45
N SER A 333 27.26 -4.06 26.12
CA SER A 333 27.62 -4.72 24.87
C SER A 333 26.67 -4.28 23.77
N ILE A 334 27.23 -3.72 22.70
CA ILE A 334 26.50 -3.31 21.51
C ILE A 334 26.86 -4.25 20.37
N THR A 335 25.88 -5.00 19.88
CA THR A 335 25.97 -5.75 18.62
C THR A 335 25.90 -4.78 17.46
N SER A 336 26.82 -4.86 16.51
CA SER A 336 26.90 -4.01 15.32
C SER A 336 27.17 -4.83 14.06
N GLN A 337 26.85 -4.26 12.90
CA GLN A 337 27.17 -4.83 11.59
C GLN A 337 28.13 -3.89 10.83
N ASP A 338 29.17 -4.43 10.20
CA ASP A 338 30.06 -3.66 9.32
C ASP A 338 29.50 -3.49 7.90
N ASP A 339 30.20 -2.72 7.06
CA ASP A 339 29.77 -2.44 5.68
C ASP A 339 29.72 -3.69 4.79
N GLY A 340 30.41 -4.77 5.19
CA GLY A 340 30.37 -6.08 4.53
C GLY A 340 29.27 -7.00 5.05
N GLY A 341 28.44 -6.54 5.99
CA GLY A 341 27.36 -7.33 6.58
C GLY A 341 27.79 -8.24 7.74
N LYS A 342 29.05 -8.20 8.16
CA LYS A 342 29.58 -9.04 9.24
C LYS A 342 29.22 -8.44 10.61
N PHE A 343 28.70 -9.30 11.48
CA PHE A 343 28.39 -8.93 12.87
C PHE A 343 29.60 -9.00 13.79
N TYR A 344 29.61 -8.12 14.78
CA TYR A 344 30.54 -8.10 15.92
C TYR A 344 29.85 -7.45 17.13
N SER A 345 30.37 -7.63 18.34
CA SER A 345 29.89 -6.89 19.51
C SER A 345 31.04 -6.30 20.31
N GLY A 346 30.89 -5.05 20.74
CA GLY A 346 31.91 -4.32 21.50
C GLY A 346 31.36 -3.78 22.80
N LEU A 347 32.27 -3.51 23.75
CA LEU A 347 31.92 -2.90 25.03
C LEU A 347 32.04 -1.38 24.98
N PHE A 348 31.01 -0.70 25.46
CA PHE A 348 30.89 0.76 25.48
C PHE A 348 30.44 1.24 26.84
N LEU A 349 30.78 2.47 27.19
CA LEU A 349 30.43 3.14 28.43
C LEU A 349 29.63 4.40 28.16
N LYS A 350 28.61 4.67 28.97
CA LYS A 350 27.86 5.93 28.99
C LYS A 350 27.51 6.31 30.42
N ARG A 351 27.47 7.61 30.71
CA ARG A 351 26.87 8.12 31.96
C ARG A 351 25.35 7.96 31.96
N VAL A 352 24.80 7.60 33.10
CA VAL A 352 23.37 7.31 33.28
C VAL A 352 22.52 8.58 33.24
N GLU A 353 22.97 9.66 33.88
CA GLU A 353 22.22 10.93 33.97
C GLU A 353 22.44 11.86 32.77
N ASP A 354 23.42 11.56 31.91
CA ASP A 354 23.79 12.44 30.80
C ASP A 354 23.13 11.98 29.49
N ASP A 355 21.90 12.46 29.27
CA ASP A 355 21.13 12.22 28.05
C ASP A 355 21.86 12.66 26.77
N GLY A 356 22.68 13.73 26.85
CA GLY A 356 23.44 14.29 25.72
C GLY A 356 24.82 13.66 25.51
N GLY A 357 25.30 12.93 26.51
CA GLY A 357 26.64 12.33 26.52
C GLY A 357 26.82 11.26 25.45
N GLY A 358 27.99 11.29 24.81
CA GLY A 358 28.42 10.25 23.87
C GLY A 358 28.70 8.91 24.57
N ILE A 359 28.79 7.84 23.77
CA ILE A 359 29.26 6.53 24.21
C ILE A 359 30.77 6.42 23.97
N ALA A 360 31.51 5.94 24.97
CA ALA A 360 32.96 5.70 24.87
C ALA A 360 33.24 4.21 24.71
N ARG A 361 34.06 3.83 23.73
CA ARG A 361 34.46 2.43 23.55
C ARG A 361 35.47 2.03 24.63
N LEU A 362 35.25 0.89 25.28
CA LEU A 362 36.12 0.40 26.37
C LEU A 362 37.24 -0.49 25.86
N VAL A 363 36.92 -1.42 24.96
CA VAL A 363 37.85 -2.42 24.46
C VAL A 363 37.86 -2.40 22.94
N ASP A 364 39.05 -2.36 22.34
CA ASP A 364 39.17 -2.57 20.90
C ASP A 364 39.09 -4.07 20.56
N ASN A 365 38.03 -4.41 19.84
CA ASN A 365 37.74 -5.76 19.36
C ASN A 365 38.02 -5.93 17.85
N ASN A 366 38.62 -4.93 17.19
CA ASN A 366 38.92 -4.89 15.75
C ASN A 366 37.71 -5.20 14.84
N LYS A 367 36.48 -4.92 15.29
CA LYS A 367 35.22 -5.31 14.60
C LYS A 367 35.20 -6.80 14.21
N ARG A 368 35.88 -7.65 15.01
CA ARG A 368 36.10 -9.06 14.70
C ARG A 368 35.51 -10.00 15.73
N TYR A 369 35.52 -9.61 16.99
CA TYR A 369 35.13 -10.45 18.13
C TYR A 369 33.74 -10.08 18.67
N PHE A 370 33.20 -10.97 19.48
CA PHE A 370 31.96 -10.77 20.21
C PHE A 370 32.26 -10.56 21.69
N ASP A 371 32.46 -9.32 22.11
CA ASP A 371 32.57 -8.97 23.53
C ASP A 371 31.15 -8.72 24.08
N ALA A 372 30.72 -9.50 25.07
CA ALA A 372 29.35 -9.46 25.60
C ALA A 372 29.27 -9.86 27.08
N ASN A 373 28.07 -9.75 27.66
CA ASN A 373 27.77 -10.05 29.07
C ASN A 373 28.79 -9.44 30.03
N PRO A 374 28.99 -8.09 29.98
CA PRO A 374 29.88 -7.42 30.91
C PRO A 374 29.31 -7.53 32.33
N VAL A 375 30.14 -7.87 33.29
CA VAL A 375 29.82 -7.85 34.72
C VAL A 375 31.00 -7.24 35.46
N ILE A 376 30.73 -6.27 36.32
CA ILE A 376 31.74 -5.58 37.11
C ILE A 376 31.63 -6.00 38.57
N ALA A 377 32.78 -6.27 39.19
CA ALA A 377 32.86 -6.56 40.60
C ALA A 377 32.31 -5.38 41.43
N PRO A 378 31.47 -5.61 42.45
CA PRO A 378 30.89 -4.54 43.28
C PRO A 378 31.88 -3.93 44.31
N ASP A 379 33.19 -4.06 44.10
CA ASP A 379 34.23 -3.63 45.05
C ASP A 379 35.16 -2.53 44.52
N SER A 380 36.12 -2.12 45.36
CA SER A 380 37.07 -1.05 45.05
C SER A 380 38.07 -1.38 43.93
N ASN A 381 38.21 -2.65 43.53
CA ASN A 381 39.16 -3.04 42.48
C ASN A 381 38.54 -2.97 41.09
N ASN A 382 37.21 -2.84 40.99
CA ASN A 382 36.49 -2.58 39.75
C ASN A 382 36.97 -3.51 38.61
N ILE A 383 37.08 -4.81 38.86
CA ILE A 383 37.43 -5.75 37.78
C ILE A 383 36.18 -5.99 36.94
N LEU A 384 36.30 -5.73 35.63
CA LEU A 384 35.26 -6.05 34.66
C LEU A 384 35.59 -7.40 34.03
N VAL A 385 34.68 -8.36 34.14
CA VAL A 385 34.69 -9.60 33.36
C VAL A 385 33.66 -9.55 32.26
N PHE A 386 33.94 -10.25 31.17
CA PHE A 386 33.04 -10.34 30.02
C PHE A 386 33.37 -11.61 29.24
N GLN A 387 32.41 -12.09 28.45
CA GLN A 387 32.65 -13.18 27.50
C GLN A 387 33.22 -12.61 26.20
N SER A 388 34.17 -13.33 25.60
CA SER A 388 34.71 -12.98 24.28
C SER A 388 35.22 -14.22 23.54
N ASN A 389 35.16 -14.20 22.21
CA ASN A 389 35.84 -15.17 21.34
C ASN A 389 37.16 -14.62 20.77
N ARG A 390 37.80 -13.72 21.52
CA ARG A 390 39.11 -13.17 21.17
C ARG A 390 40.17 -14.28 21.17
N GLY A 391 40.96 -14.35 20.11
CA GLY A 391 42.04 -15.33 19.95
C GLY A 391 41.57 -16.64 19.31
N ASP A 392 40.33 -17.06 19.53
CA ASP A 392 39.71 -18.21 18.87
C ASP A 392 38.24 -17.91 18.55
N LEU A 393 37.93 -17.74 17.25
CA LEU A 393 36.57 -17.38 16.82
C LEU A 393 35.55 -18.50 17.02
N SER A 394 36.02 -19.74 17.22
CA SER A 394 35.18 -20.93 17.43
C SER A 394 34.91 -21.24 18.90
N LYS A 395 35.46 -20.42 19.81
CA LYS A 395 35.43 -20.70 21.24
C LYS A 395 35.26 -19.41 22.06
N PRO A 396 34.11 -19.20 22.72
CA PRO A 396 34.00 -18.16 23.73
C PRO A 396 34.74 -18.58 25.00
N ASP A 397 35.43 -17.62 25.59
CA ASP A 397 36.08 -17.70 26.89
C ASP A 397 35.74 -16.47 27.72
N ILE A 398 36.00 -16.55 29.03
CA ILE A 398 35.86 -15.40 29.92
C ILE A 398 37.17 -14.61 29.94
N PHE A 399 37.04 -13.30 29.83
CA PHE A 399 38.12 -12.33 29.86
C PHE A 399 37.88 -11.32 30.97
N ARG A 400 38.97 -10.66 31.39
CA ARG A 400 38.94 -9.56 32.34
C ARG A 400 39.76 -8.36 31.86
N ILE A 401 39.39 -7.20 32.37
CA ILE A 401 40.20 -5.98 32.37
C ILE A 401 40.19 -5.36 33.77
N SER A 402 41.22 -4.60 34.10
CA SER A 402 41.10 -3.66 35.22
C SER A 402 40.30 -2.46 34.74
N PHE A 403 39.33 -2.02 35.54
CA PHE A 403 38.52 -0.85 35.23
C PHE A 403 38.66 0.11 36.40
N ALA A 404 38.96 1.38 36.15
CA ALA A 404 39.13 2.39 37.20
C ALA A 404 38.78 3.76 36.62
N ASP A 405 38.15 4.62 37.42
CA ASP A 405 37.71 5.96 37.00
C ASP A 405 36.97 5.95 35.66
N ASN A 406 36.08 4.96 35.49
CA ASN A 406 35.28 4.81 34.28
C ASN A 406 36.12 4.61 33.00
N ARG A 407 37.31 4.00 33.13
CA ARG A 407 38.24 3.72 32.02
C ARG A 407 38.90 2.37 32.17
N THR A 408 39.29 1.80 31.04
CA THR A 408 40.10 0.58 31.01
C THR A 408 41.53 0.91 31.44
N SER A 409 42.08 0.07 32.32
CA SER A 409 43.44 0.16 32.82
C SER A 409 44.16 -1.16 32.57
N GLY A 410 45.35 -1.09 31.95
CA GLY A 410 46.10 -2.28 31.55
C GLY A 410 45.54 -3.00 30.31
N GLY A 411 45.89 -4.27 30.17
CA GLY A 411 45.53 -5.11 29.02
C GLY A 411 44.36 -6.06 29.27
N VAL A 412 43.78 -6.57 28.18
CA VAL A 412 42.75 -7.62 28.21
C VAL A 412 43.40 -8.97 28.52
N SER A 413 42.94 -9.65 29.57
CA SER A 413 43.47 -10.96 30.01
C SER A 413 42.41 -12.05 29.92
N ARG A 414 42.75 -13.21 29.37
CA ARG A 414 41.88 -14.41 29.37
C ARG A 414 41.96 -15.11 30.73
N ILE A 415 40.83 -15.53 31.31
CA ILE A 415 40.80 -16.25 32.60
C ILE A 415 40.38 -17.72 32.48
N THR A 416 39.59 -18.09 31.48
CA THR A 416 39.28 -19.50 31.16
C THR A 416 40.09 -19.91 29.94
N ASN A 417 40.80 -21.04 30.00
CA ASN A 417 41.58 -21.53 28.87
C ASN A 417 41.59 -23.07 28.83
N ASP A 418 40.45 -23.68 29.12
CA ASP A 418 40.21 -25.12 28.97
C ASP A 418 39.67 -25.43 27.55
N GLN A 419 39.18 -26.65 27.32
CA GLN A 419 38.59 -27.03 26.02
C GLN A 419 37.07 -26.77 25.94
N ARG A 420 36.47 -26.20 26.99
CA ARG A 420 35.02 -25.98 27.09
C ARG A 420 34.66 -24.60 26.52
N PHE A 421 33.42 -24.44 26.10
CA PHE A 421 32.89 -23.14 25.71
C PHE A 421 32.39 -22.41 26.95
N ASN A 422 33.04 -21.31 27.31
CA ASN A 422 32.83 -20.61 28.58
C ASN A 422 32.21 -19.23 28.33
N TYR A 423 31.06 -18.96 28.94
CA TYR A 423 30.24 -17.80 28.63
C TYR A 423 29.33 -17.39 29.80
N GLY A 424 28.66 -16.24 29.70
CA GLY A 424 27.76 -15.72 30.74
C GLY A 424 28.42 -15.59 32.11
N PRO A 425 29.52 -14.83 32.25
CA PRO A 425 30.20 -14.70 33.53
C PRO A 425 29.38 -13.87 34.52
N THR A 426 29.54 -14.17 35.80
CA THR A 426 29.08 -13.37 36.94
C THR A 426 30.04 -13.58 38.12
N TYR A 427 29.90 -12.79 39.19
CA TYR A 427 30.77 -12.89 40.37
C TYR A 427 30.11 -13.66 41.51
N THR A 428 30.96 -14.32 42.32
CA THR A 428 30.59 -14.60 43.71
C THR A 428 30.99 -13.46 44.63
N ASP A 429 30.41 -13.43 45.84
CA ASP A 429 30.70 -12.49 46.94
C ASP A 429 32.16 -12.04 47.08
N SER A 430 33.05 -13.02 46.88
CA SER A 430 34.47 -12.75 46.80
C SER A 430 34.83 -12.41 45.35
N ASN A 431 35.34 -11.20 45.10
CA ASN A 431 35.91 -10.74 43.82
C ASN A 431 37.16 -11.52 43.35
N ARG A 432 37.28 -12.76 43.81
CA ARG A 432 38.29 -13.73 43.52
C ARG A 432 37.71 -14.96 42.84
N GLU A 433 36.39 -15.06 42.65
CA GLU A 433 35.77 -16.18 41.97
C GLU A 433 34.67 -15.71 41.01
N VAL A 434 34.76 -16.18 39.77
CA VAL A 434 33.79 -15.93 38.71
C VAL A 434 32.99 -17.22 38.51
N VAL A 435 31.66 -17.11 38.52
CA VAL A 435 30.76 -18.18 38.08
C VAL A 435 30.43 -17.95 36.62
N TYR A 436 30.36 -19.00 35.83
CA TYR A 436 30.05 -18.92 34.41
C TYR A 436 29.41 -20.21 33.92
N LEU A 437 28.88 -20.18 32.71
CA LEU A 437 28.37 -21.37 32.04
C LEU A 437 29.45 -21.99 31.16
N SER A 438 29.54 -23.31 31.24
CA SER A 438 30.50 -24.12 30.49
C SER A 438 29.77 -25.19 29.70
N ILE A 439 30.13 -25.37 28.43
CA ILE A 439 29.65 -26.50 27.61
C ILE A 439 30.84 -27.30 27.13
N GLU A 440 30.77 -28.63 27.30
CA GLU A 440 31.79 -29.55 26.82
C GLU A 440 31.52 -29.94 25.36
N PRO A 441 32.37 -29.54 24.39
CA PRO A 441 32.11 -29.76 22.95
C PRO A 441 32.00 -31.23 22.54
N ASN A 442 32.71 -32.11 23.24
CA ASN A 442 32.91 -33.49 22.80
C ASN A 442 31.88 -34.49 23.37
N TYR A 443 30.83 -34.02 24.05
CA TYR A 443 29.88 -34.89 24.75
C TYR A 443 28.40 -34.61 24.42
N PRO A 444 27.88 -35.01 23.25
CA PRO A 444 26.49 -34.73 22.87
C PRO A 444 25.47 -35.63 23.61
N PRO A 445 24.33 -35.10 24.09
CA PRO A 445 23.93 -33.68 24.11
C PRO A 445 24.53 -32.94 25.32
N ALA A 446 25.54 -32.10 25.10
CA ALA A 446 26.14 -31.31 26.16
C ALA A 446 25.21 -30.14 26.50
N ARG A 447 24.63 -30.17 27.70
CA ARG A 447 23.90 -29.04 28.25
C ARG A 447 24.85 -28.12 29.02
N PRO A 448 24.61 -26.80 29.03
CA PRO A 448 25.45 -25.90 29.80
C PRO A 448 25.37 -26.20 31.30
N GLN A 449 26.54 -26.17 31.92
CA GLN A 449 26.73 -26.44 33.34
C GLN A 449 27.38 -25.24 34.01
N LEU A 450 26.99 -25.00 35.27
CA LEU A 450 27.65 -24.00 36.12
C LEU A 450 29.11 -24.41 36.37
N SER A 451 30.02 -23.46 36.24
CA SER A 451 31.44 -23.60 36.57
C SER A 451 31.92 -22.38 37.34
N THR A 452 33.02 -22.53 38.08
CA THR A 452 33.72 -21.43 38.75
C THR A 452 35.20 -21.41 38.40
N VAL A 453 35.79 -20.22 38.42
CA VAL A 453 37.24 -20.03 38.31
C VAL A 453 37.68 -18.98 39.31
N LYS A 454 38.81 -19.23 39.99
CA LYS A 454 39.40 -18.29 40.92
C LYS A 454 40.54 -17.50 40.30
N PHE A 455 40.75 -16.28 40.77
CA PHE A 455 41.86 -15.41 40.33
C PHE A 455 43.19 -15.71 41.03
N ASP A 456 43.25 -16.73 41.88
CA ASP A 456 44.43 -17.18 42.62
C ASP A 456 45.29 -18.19 41.84
N GLY A 457 44.89 -18.53 40.61
CA GLY A 457 45.58 -19.50 39.76
C GLY A 457 45.09 -20.95 39.93
N ALA A 458 44.09 -21.20 40.77
CA ALA A 458 43.44 -22.51 40.85
C ALA A 458 42.77 -22.88 39.51
N LEU A 459 42.70 -24.19 39.24
CA LEU A 459 41.98 -24.70 38.08
C LEU A 459 40.47 -24.47 38.23
N PRO A 460 39.74 -24.24 37.12
CA PRO A 460 38.30 -24.12 37.18
C PRO A 460 37.61 -25.38 37.72
N THR A 461 36.52 -25.18 38.46
CA THR A 461 35.65 -26.25 39.00
C THR A 461 34.33 -26.25 38.26
N GLN A 462 33.85 -27.41 37.81
CA GLN A 462 32.55 -27.55 37.16
C GLN A 462 31.57 -28.26 38.08
N PHE A 463 30.39 -27.68 38.27
CA PHE A 463 29.28 -28.31 38.99
C PHE A 463 28.46 -29.18 38.04
N GLN A 464 27.90 -30.29 38.53
CA GLN A 464 26.92 -31.10 37.79
C GLN A 464 25.51 -30.48 37.84
N ILE A 465 25.42 -29.16 37.68
CA ILE A 465 24.18 -28.39 37.71
C ILE A 465 23.96 -27.80 36.33
N GLN A 466 22.88 -28.21 35.68
CA GLN A 466 22.48 -27.66 34.39
C GLN A 466 21.89 -26.26 34.58
N ALA A 467 22.25 -25.33 33.70
CA ALA A 467 21.71 -23.97 33.68
C ALA A 467 21.75 -23.42 32.25
N GLU A 468 20.77 -22.61 31.87
CA GLU A 468 20.74 -21.87 30.59
C GLU A 468 21.28 -20.43 30.75
N GLU A 469 21.10 -19.86 31.93
CA GLU A 469 21.59 -18.54 32.31
C GLU A 469 22.06 -18.58 33.76
N VAL A 470 23.10 -17.82 34.07
CA VAL A 470 23.54 -17.57 35.45
C VAL A 470 23.56 -16.07 35.68
N SER A 471 23.21 -15.64 36.88
CA SER A 471 23.06 -14.23 37.18
C SER A 471 23.70 -13.82 38.50
N HIS A 472 23.81 -12.51 38.72
CA HIS A 472 24.48 -11.88 39.85
C HIS A 472 23.86 -12.24 41.20
N ARG A 473 24.76 -12.33 42.18
CA ARG A 473 24.65 -13.11 43.41
C ARG A 473 24.44 -12.21 44.65
N GLU A 474 23.83 -12.81 45.68
CA GLU A 474 23.92 -12.45 47.10
C GLU A 474 24.92 -13.39 47.82
N HIS A 475 25.51 -12.96 48.93
CA HIS A 475 26.42 -13.66 49.87
C HIS A 475 26.27 -15.17 50.04
N THR A 476 25.11 -15.78 49.85
CA THR A 476 24.88 -17.20 50.17
C THR A 476 24.38 -18.07 49.02
N LYS A 477 23.99 -17.53 47.86
CA LYS A 477 23.35 -18.33 46.80
C LYS A 477 23.67 -17.87 45.38
N ILE A 478 23.92 -18.81 44.47
CA ILE A 478 23.99 -18.59 43.02
C ILE A 478 22.58 -18.76 42.45
N TYR A 479 22.09 -17.73 41.74
CA TYR A 479 20.81 -17.76 41.05
C TYR A 479 21.01 -18.07 39.57
N PHE A 480 20.17 -18.95 39.03
CA PHE A 480 20.28 -19.39 37.64
C PHE A 480 18.91 -19.73 37.06
N THR A 481 18.85 -19.74 35.74
CA THR A 481 17.66 -20.15 35.00
C THR A 481 17.91 -21.52 34.37
N ARG A 482 16.89 -22.38 34.41
CA ARG A 482 16.93 -23.70 33.77
C ARG A 482 15.57 -24.00 33.14
N LEU A 483 15.58 -24.69 32.00
CA LEU A 483 14.38 -25.27 31.43
C LEU A 483 13.88 -26.40 32.34
N ASP A 484 12.69 -26.22 32.92
CA ASP A 484 12.02 -27.30 33.61
C ASP A 484 11.49 -28.32 32.58
N GLU A 485 11.95 -29.56 32.65
CA GLU A 485 11.59 -30.60 31.68
C GLU A 485 10.12 -31.02 31.80
N SER A 486 9.51 -30.83 32.98
CA SER A 486 8.12 -31.22 33.22
C SER A 486 7.12 -30.25 32.58
N GLY A 487 7.37 -28.94 32.73
CA GLY A 487 6.53 -27.88 32.15
C GLY A 487 7.00 -27.36 30.79
N GLY A 488 8.24 -27.65 30.37
CA GLY A 488 8.84 -27.10 29.16
C GLY A 488 9.03 -25.58 29.22
N LYS A 489 9.16 -25.02 30.43
CA LYS A 489 9.26 -23.58 30.70
C LYS A 489 10.53 -23.26 31.48
N ARG A 490 11.13 -22.10 31.22
CA ARG A 490 12.26 -21.62 32.02
C ARG A 490 11.79 -21.27 33.42
N GLN A 491 12.50 -21.75 34.43
CA GLN A 491 12.25 -21.46 35.84
C GLN A 491 13.52 -20.98 36.52
N ILE A 492 13.35 -20.34 37.67
CA ILE A 492 14.43 -19.72 38.44
C ILE A 492 14.79 -20.63 39.60
N TYR A 493 16.07 -20.94 39.72
CA TYR A 493 16.62 -21.79 40.76
C TYR A 493 17.70 -21.04 41.53
N ALA A 494 17.95 -21.51 42.75
CA ALA A 494 19.06 -21.07 43.57
C ALA A 494 19.84 -22.28 44.11
N VAL A 495 21.15 -22.12 44.26
CA VAL A 495 22.03 -23.15 44.82
C VAL A 495 23.08 -22.52 45.73
N GLU A 496 23.56 -23.26 46.73
CA GLU A 496 24.71 -22.81 47.52
C GLU A 496 25.99 -22.77 46.66
N PRO A 497 27.01 -21.98 47.06
CA PRO A 497 28.20 -21.72 46.25
C PRO A 497 29.08 -22.94 45.98
N ASP A 498 28.93 -23.96 46.82
CA ASP A 498 29.57 -25.27 46.69
C ASP A 498 28.72 -26.28 45.90
N GLY A 499 27.59 -25.83 45.33
CA GLY A 499 26.75 -26.61 44.43
C GLY A 499 25.69 -27.48 45.11
N ARG A 500 25.49 -27.36 46.43
CA ARG A 500 24.46 -28.12 47.17
C ARG A 500 23.22 -27.27 47.48
N LEU A 501 22.16 -27.96 47.95
CA LEU A 501 20.86 -27.36 48.30
C LEU A 501 20.20 -26.57 47.15
N GLU A 502 20.23 -27.16 45.95
CA GLU A 502 19.50 -26.62 44.80
C GLU A 502 17.99 -26.56 45.10
N THR A 503 17.37 -25.40 44.86
CA THR A 503 15.95 -25.13 45.13
C THR A 503 15.32 -24.39 43.95
N ASN A 504 14.13 -24.82 43.50
CA ASN A 504 13.30 -24.02 42.58
C ASN A 504 12.61 -22.90 43.35
N LEU A 505 12.77 -21.65 42.91
CA LEU A 505 12.14 -20.49 43.55
C LEU A 505 10.75 -20.18 42.99
N ILE A 506 10.36 -20.80 41.87
CA ILE A 506 9.01 -20.64 41.31
C ILE A 506 8.13 -21.74 41.86
N SER A 507 7.16 -21.35 42.71
CA SER A 507 6.22 -22.28 43.35
C SER A 507 4.76 -22.03 42.98
N ASP A 508 4.44 -20.92 42.32
CA ASP A 508 3.08 -20.56 41.91
C ASP A 508 2.74 -21.20 40.55
N ASP A 509 1.63 -21.95 40.49
CA ASP A 509 1.18 -22.67 39.28
C ASP A 509 1.04 -21.75 38.06
N SER A 510 0.66 -20.48 38.25
CA SER A 510 0.53 -19.51 37.16
C SER A 510 1.88 -19.15 36.54
N PHE A 511 2.96 -19.16 37.32
CA PHE A 511 4.32 -18.92 36.84
C PHE A 511 4.98 -20.20 36.31
N LEU A 512 4.60 -21.38 36.79
CA LEU A 512 5.06 -22.66 36.23
C LEU A 512 4.63 -22.84 34.76
N ALA A 513 3.52 -22.23 34.35
CA ALA A 513 3.03 -22.22 32.96
C ALA A 513 3.67 -21.11 32.08
N ALA A 514 4.60 -20.33 32.62
CA ALA A 514 5.25 -19.20 31.97
C ALA A 514 6.78 -19.34 32.04
N ASN A 515 7.50 -18.65 31.16
CA ASN A 515 8.95 -18.53 31.30
C ASN A 515 9.28 -17.52 32.42
N CYS A 516 10.24 -17.88 33.26
CA CYS A 516 10.84 -17.03 34.29
C CYS A 516 12.36 -17.07 34.13
N PHE A 517 13.00 -15.92 33.90
CA PHE A 517 14.43 -15.86 33.56
C PHE A 517 15.10 -14.54 33.97
N ASN A 518 16.42 -14.40 33.75
CA ASN A 518 17.25 -13.27 34.20
C ASN A 518 17.09 -12.89 35.69
N PRO A 519 17.26 -13.81 36.65
CA PRO A 519 17.08 -13.51 38.09
C PRO A 519 18.19 -12.63 38.66
N VAL A 520 17.93 -11.46 39.24
CA VAL A 520 18.96 -10.58 39.83
C VAL A 520 18.65 -10.25 41.28
N ALA A 521 19.48 -10.73 42.20
CA ALA A 521 19.36 -10.43 43.62
C ALA A 521 19.84 -9.01 43.96
N SER A 522 19.17 -8.36 44.90
CA SER A 522 19.58 -7.07 45.45
C SER A 522 20.72 -7.25 46.45
N CYS A 523 21.65 -6.31 46.49
CA CYS A 523 22.67 -6.26 47.54
C CYS A 523 22.11 -5.78 48.89
N ALA A 524 20.92 -5.16 48.89
CA ALA A 524 20.26 -4.67 50.10
C ALA A 524 19.53 -5.80 50.86
N SER A 525 19.46 -5.68 52.18
CA SER A 525 18.66 -6.55 53.05
C SER A 525 17.31 -5.90 53.39
N PRO A 526 16.18 -6.63 53.35
CA PRO A 526 16.06 -8.04 52.92
C PRO A 526 16.30 -8.20 51.42
N VAL A 527 16.84 -9.35 51.01
CA VAL A 527 17.13 -9.60 49.61
C VAL A 527 15.86 -9.83 48.80
N ARG A 528 15.79 -9.12 47.68
CA ARG A 528 14.76 -9.25 46.67
C ARG A 528 15.39 -9.64 45.34
N ILE A 529 14.69 -10.47 44.58
CA ILE A 529 15.14 -10.99 43.29
C ILE A 529 14.27 -10.35 42.21
N LEU A 530 14.87 -9.55 41.34
CA LEU A 530 14.24 -9.16 40.08
C LEU A 530 14.26 -10.33 39.13
N PHE A 531 13.27 -10.45 38.28
CA PHE A 531 13.29 -11.43 37.20
C PHE A 531 12.35 -11.01 36.07
N VAL A 532 12.44 -11.72 34.96
CA VAL A 532 11.58 -11.51 33.78
C VAL A 532 10.59 -12.65 33.69
N SER A 533 9.33 -12.35 33.37
CA SER A 533 8.35 -13.36 33.02
C SER A 533 7.41 -12.96 31.87
N ASP A 534 7.03 -13.94 31.05
CA ASP A 534 6.04 -13.82 29.97
C ASP A 534 4.62 -14.25 30.39
N ARG A 535 4.37 -14.31 31.72
CA ARG A 535 3.13 -14.80 32.32
C ARG A 535 1.91 -13.98 31.92
N ASP A 536 2.01 -12.66 32.09
CA ASP A 536 0.90 -11.73 31.92
C ASP A 536 0.77 -11.23 30.47
N VAL A 537 -0.42 -10.74 30.14
CA VAL A 537 -0.75 -10.18 28.83
C VAL A 537 -1.01 -8.68 28.91
N ASP A 538 -0.68 -7.96 27.83
CA ASP A 538 -1.06 -6.56 27.67
C ASP A 538 -2.57 -6.39 27.35
N ASP A 539 -3.04 -5.14 27.24
CA ASP A 539 -4.44 -4.81 26.91
C ASP A 539 -4.92 -5.40 25.58
N GLN A 540 -4.00 -5.81 24.69
CA GLN A 540 -4.29 -6.40 23.40
C GLN A 540 -4.22 -7.94 23.44
N GLY A 541 -4.00 -8.52 24.63
CA GLY A 541 -3.96 -9.95 24.86
C GLY A 541 -2.63 -10.61 24.45
N ARG A 542 -1.56 -9.85 24.25
CA ARG A 542 -0.24 -10.38 23.85
C ARG A 542 0.61 -10.66 25.09
N ARG A 543 1.34 -11.77 25.07
CA ARG A 543 2.36 -12.07 26.08
C ARG A 543 3.65 -11.36 25.73
N ASN A 544 4.06 -10.46 26.62
CA ASN A 544 5.34 -9.75 26.52
C ASN A 544 6.18 -10.07 27.75
N ASN A 545 7.49 -9.87 27.65
CA ASN A 545 8.38 -9.99 28.79
C ASN A 545 8.21 -8.80 29.72
N ASN A 546 7.85 -9.06 30.98
CA ASN A 546 7.70 -8.04 32.00
C ASN A 546 8.66 -8.31 33.17
N ILE A 547 9.04 -7.26 33.89
CA ILE A 547 9.89 -7.37 35.06
C ILE A 547 9.02 -7.60 36.29
N TYR A 548 9.45 -8.54 37.13
CA TYR A 548 8.85 -8.86 38.41
C TYR A 548 9.91 -8.79 39.50
N VAL A 549 9.47 -8.74 40.74
CA VAL A 549 10.30 -8.85 41.94
C VAL A 549 9.68 -9.87 42.88
N MET A 550 10.52 -10.61 43.60
CA MET A 550 10.10 -11.54 44.66
C MET A 550 11.07 -11.48 45.84
N ASN A 551 10.69 -12.05 46.98
CA ASN A 551 11.60 -12.28 48.10
C ASN A 551 12.63 -13.37 47.75
N ALA A 552 13.74 -13.43 48.47
CA ALA A 552 14.80 -14.42 48.27
C ALA A 552 14.35 -15.90 48.45
N ASP A 553 13.20 -16.12 49.09
CA ASP A 553 12.57 -17.44 49.25
C ASP A 553 11.55 -17.78 48.16
N GLY A 554 11.34 -16.89 47.18
CA GLY A 554 10.37 -17.05 46.09
C GLY A 554 8.97 -16.51 46.40
N SER A 555 8.72 -16.02 47.62
CA SER A 555 7.42 -15.48 48.01
C SER A 555 7.21 -14.01 47.55
N GLN A 556 5.97 -13.52 47.65
CA GLN A 556 5.62 -12.11 47.39
C GLN A 556 6.01 -11.62 45.98
N ILE A 557 5.71 -12.42 44.96
CA ILE A 557 5.93 -12.03 43.57
C ILE A 557 5.05 -10.80 43.23
N GLN A 558 5.68 -9.74 42.74
CA GLN A 558 5.03 -8.50 42.30
C GLN A 558 5.53 -8.11 40.90
N GLN A 559 4.62 -7.67 40.04
CA GLN A 559 4.94 -7.12 38.72
C GLN A 559 5.42 -5.66 38.83
N LEU A 560 6.50 -5.31 38.13
CA LEU A 560 7.09 -3.98 38.09
C LEU A 560 6.93 -3.27 36.75
N THR A 561 6.65 -3.98 35.65
CA THR A 561 6.35 -3.36 34.34
C THR A 561 5.16 -4.03 33.70
N SER A 562 4.35 -3.28 32.94
CA SER A 562 3.07 -3.79 32.37
C SER A 562 2.69 -3.19 31.02
N ASN A 563 3.68 -2.66 30.28
CA ASN A 563 3.44 -2.08 28.97
C ASN A 563 3.42 -3.16 27.86
N GLY A 564 3.02 -2.76 26.65
CA GLY A 564 2.96 -3.65 25.49
C GLY A 564 4.33 -3.98 24.85
N SER A 565 5.41 -3.87 25.59
CA SER A 565 6.80 -3.95 25.11
C SER A 565 7.58 -5.00 25.90
N ASP A 566 8.70 -5.47 25.35
CA ASP A 566 9.55 -6.46 26.00
C ASP A 566 10.56 -5.78 26.93
N ASP A 567 10.47 -6.11 28.22
CA ASP A 567 11.36 -5.67 29.28
C ASP A 567 12.21 -6.84 29.78
N ILE A 568 13.52 -6.75 29.62
CA ILE A 568 14.46 -7.84 29.86
C ILE A 568 15.73 -7.36 30.57
N LEU A 569 16.53 -8.31 31.08
CA LEU A 569 17.82 -8.05 31.73
C LEU A 569 17.71 -6.98 32.84
N PRO A 570 16.87 -7.17 33.86
CA PRO A 570 16.76 -6.21 34.95
C PRO A 570 18.06 -6.16 35.76
N ALA A 571 18.33 -5.04 36.41
CA ALA A 571 19.44 -4.90 37.36
C ALA A 571 19.06 -3.91 38.46
N TRP A 572 19.47 -4.19 39.69
CA TRP A 572 19.38 -3.21 40.77
C TRP A 572 20.42 -2.10 40.57
N SER A 573 20.09 -0.87 40.98
CA SER A 573 21.12 0.14 41.17
C SER A 573 22.06 -0.27 42.31
N PRO A 574 23.39 -0.22 42.12
CA PRO A 574 24.35 -0.50 43.18
C PRO A 574 24.28 0.49 44.36
N THR A 575 23.74 1.69 44.14
CA THR A 575 23.76 2.80 45.12
C THR A 575 22.37 3.21 45.64
N ASP A 576 21.29 2.81 44.97
CA ASP A 576 19.92 3.14 45.38
C ASP A 576 19.00 1.91 45.30
N PRO A 577 18.54 1.35 46.44
CA PRO A 577 17.74 0.12 46.45
C PRO A 577 16.33 0.27 45.83
N ASN A 578 15.92 1.50 45.47
CA ASN A 578 14.65 1.78 44.83
C ASN A 578 14.79 2.05 43.32
N VAL A 579 15.99 1.94 42.75
CA VAL A 579 16.20 2.13 41.31
C VAL A 579 16.49 0.77 40.65
N VAL A 580 15.75 0.51 39.56
CA VAL A 580 15.92 -0.68 38.71
C VAL A 580 16.24 -0.23 37.31
N PHE A 581 17.29 -0.80 36.74
CA PHE A 581 17.65 -0.68 35.33
C PHE A 581 17.16 -1.89 34.56
N PHE A 582 16.88 -1.73 33.26
CA PHE A 582 16.48 -2.84 32.39
C PHE A 582 16.54 -2.44 30.92
N LEU A 583 16.63 -3.42 30.02
CA LEU A 583 16.47 -3.16 28.59
C LEU A 583 15.00 -3.22 28.21
N SER A 584 14.54 -2.27 27.42
CA SER A 584 13.21 -2.30 26.84
C SER A 584 13.20 -1.84 25.40
N ASN A 585 12.39 -2.53 24.59
CA ASN A 585 12.13 -2.13 23.21
C ASN A 585 11.11 -0.98 23.09
N ARG A 586 10.53 -0.52 24.22
CA ARG A 586 9.59 0.59 24.24
C ARG A 586 10.17 1.83 23.56
N GLY A 587 9.35 2.52 22.77
CA GLY A 587 9.82 3.62 21.91
C GLY A 587 10.54 3.17 20.63
N GLY A 588 10.47 1.88 20.28
CA GLY A 588 10.80 1.34 18.96
C GLY A 588 12.25 0.88 18.76
N ALA A 589 13.01 0.69 19.83
CA ALA A 589 14.34 0.06 19.83
C ALA A 589 14.70 -0.40 21.24
N TYR A 590 15.53 -1.43 21.39
CA TYR A 590 16.07 -1.81 22.70
C TYR A 590 17.00 -0.71 23.23
N ASN A 591 16.62 -0.15 24.37
CA ASN A 591 17.39 0.86 25.08
C ASN A 591 17.48 0.48 26.54
N LEU A 592 18.49 1.01 27.24
CA LEU A 592 18.52 0.96 28.69
C LEU A 592 17.50 1.97 29.23
N TRP A 593 16.68 1.53 30.16
CA TRP A 593 15.73 2.32 30.92
C TRP A 593 16.05 2.18 32.40
N ARG A 594 15.61 3.16 33.18
CA ARG A 594 15.54 3.06 34.63
C ARG A 594 14.14 3.37 35.09
N LEU A 595 13.66 2.61 36.07
CA LEU A 595 12.49 2.94 36.87
C LEU A 595 12.90 3.21 38.32
N ARG A 596 12.12 4.03 39.00
CA ARG A 596 12.22 4.27 40.44
C ARG A 596 10.95 3.75 41.11
N LEU A 597 11.12 2.93 42.13
CA LEU A 597 10.06 2.43 43.00
C LEU A 597 9.67 3.51 44.03
N LYS A 598 8.41 3.52 44.44
CA LYS A 598 7.87 4.45 45.45
C LYS A 598 8.36 4.19 46.86
#